data_AF-A0A246HH37-F1
#
_entry.id   AF-A0A246HH37-F1
#
_cell.length_a   1.000
_cell.length_b   1.000
_cell.length_c   1.000
_cell.angle_alpha   90.00
_cell.angle_beta   90.00
_cell.angle_gamma   90.00
#
_symmetry.space_group_name_H-M   'P 1'
#
loop_
_entity.id
_entity.type
_entity.pdbx_description
1 polymer ?
#
loop_
_entity_poly.entity_id
_entity_poly.type
_entity_poly.pdbx_seq_one_letter_code
_entity_poly.pdbx_strand_id
1 'polypeptide(L)' 'MAIVLYVGGSKDGDKGLVPHGFSKSQADTELGREIYTERFMELQGVGKVRVMALESMHDEIVHQRAAVHYR' A
#
# COMPACT_ATOMS: atom_id res chain seq x y z
N MET A 1 2.91 16.76 0.05
CA MET A 1 2.35 15.49 -0.49
C MET A 1 3.23 14.37 0.02
N ALA A 2 2.67 13.24 0.44
CA ALA A 2 3.45 12.07 0.85
C ALA A 2 3.53 11.05 -0.29
N ILE A 3 4.70 10.44 -0.47
CA ILE A 3 4.85 9.27 -1.33
C ILE A 3 4.45 8.05 -0.48
N VAL A 4 3.56 7.21 -1.01
CA VAL A 4 3.13 5.95 -0.41
C VAL A 4 3.36 4.80 -1.37
N LEU A 5 3.61 3.62 -0.82
CA LEU A 5 3.70 2.38 -1.60
C LEU A 5 2.31 1.74 -1.69
N TYR A 6 1.90 1.34 -2.90
CA TYR A 6 0.69 0.56 -3.14
C TYR A 6 1.01 -0.93 -3.06
N VAL A 7 0.26 -1.65 -2.25
CA VAL A 7 0.46 -3.09 -1.99
C VAL A 7 -0.85 -3.84 -2.19
N GLY A 8 -0.84 -4.77 -3.12
CA GLY A 8 -1.97 -5.56 -3.58
C GLY A 8 -2.58 -5.05 -4.89
N GLY A 9 -3.13 -5.98 -5.66
CA GLY A 9 -3.96 -5.70 -6.82
C GLY A 9 -3.16 -5.42 -8.07
N SER A 10 -3.81 -4.85 -9.07
CA SER A 10 -3.22 -4.56 -10.38
C SER A 10 -2.06 -3.56 -10.33
N LYS A 11 -1.98 -2.74 -9.27
CA LYS A 11 -0.93 -1.72 -9.05
C LYS A 11 0.11 -2.14 -7.99
N ASP A 12 0.28 -3.45 -7.82
CA ASP A 12 1.21 -4.06 -6.87
C ASP A 12 2.64 -3.52 -7.04
N GLY A 13 3.17 -2.82 -6.03
CA GLY A 13 4.56 -2.35 -6.01
C GLY A 13 4.78 -0.95 -6.61
N ASP A 14 3.73 -0.18 -6.85
CA ASP A 14 3.87 1.19 -7.33
C ASP A 14 3.99 2.20 -6.19
N LYS A 15 4.88 3.18 -6.34
CA LYS A 15 4.90 4.37 -5.49
C LYS A 15 4.01 5.44 -6.10
N GLY A 16 3.15 6.06 -5.29
CA GLY A 16 2.31 7.16 -5.73
C GLY A 16 2.19 8.26 -4.69
N LEU A 17 1.63 9.39 -5.12
CA LEU A 17 1.36 10.53 -4.25
C LEU A 17 -0.03 10.39 -3.63
N VAL A 18 -0.10 10.38 -2.32
CA VAL A 18 -1.37 10.43 -1.58
C VAL A 18 -1.36 11.64 -0.64
N PRO A 19 -2.40 12.50 -0.68
CA PRO A 19 -2.53 13.60 0.26
C PRO A 19 -2.47 13.13 1.71
N HIS A 20 -1.93 13.97 2.60
CA HIS A 20 -2.01 13.67 4.04
C HIS A 20 -3.48 13.71 4.49
N GLY A 21 -3.86 12.78 5.37
CA GLY A 21 -5.24 12.61 5.85
C GLY A 21 -6.13 11.71 4.99
N PHE A 22 -5.65 11.25 3.82
CA PHE A 22 -6.34 10.22 3.04
C PHE A 22 -6.00 8.83 3.56
N SER A 23 -7.02 8.14 4.09
CA SER A 23 -6.91 6.79 4.64
C SER A 23 -7.50 5.69 3.73
N LYS A 24 -8.19 6.08 2.64
CA LYS A 24 -8.81 5.14 1.70
C LYS A 24 -8.78 5.70 0.28
N SER A 25 -8.56 4.83 -0.70
CA SER A 25 -8.56 5.15 -2.12
C SER A 25 -9.25 4.04 -2.89
N GLN A 26 -9.86 4.40 -4.02
CA GLN A 26 -10.47 3.45 -4.93
C GLN A 26 -9.81 3.60 -6.30
N ALA A 27 -9.53 2.48 -6.95
CA ALA A 27 -9.11 2.42 -8.35
C ALA A 27 -10.05 1.46 -9.09
N ASP A 28 -10.60 1.90 -10.21
CA ASP A 28 -11.26 0.99 -11.15
C ASP A 28 -10.18 0.44 -12.09
N THR A 29 -10.02 -0.88 -12.11
CA THR A 29 -8.96 -1.59 -12.82
C THR A 29 -9.56 -2.59 -13.79
N GLU A 30 -8.75 -3.17 -14.66
CA GLU A 30 -9.21 -4.18 -15.62
C GLU A 30 -9.80 -5.42 -14.94
N LEU A 31 -9.37 -5.71 -13.72
CA LEU A 31 -9.85 -6.82 -12.90
C LEU A 31 -11.05 -6.45 -12.02
N GLY A 32 -11.51 -5.20 -12.09
CA GLY A 32 -12.62 -4.66 -11.32
C GLY A 32 -12.19 -3.58 -10.35
N ARG A 33 -13.06 -3.29 -9.40
CA ARG A 33 -12.83 -2.23 -8.42
C ARG A 33 -11.88 -2.70 -7.32
N GLU A 34 -10.79 -1.98 -7.16
CA GLU A 34 -9.83 -2.15 -6.08
C GLU A 34 -9.99 -1.05 -5.05
N ILE A 35 -10.07 -1.45 -3.79
CA ILE A 35 -10.17 -0.54 -2.65
C ILE A 35 -8.89 -0.67 -1.86
N TYR A 36 -8.18 0.44 -1.69
CA TYR A 36 -6.94 0.53 -0.92
C TYR A 36 -7.19 1.27 0.38
N THR A 37 -6.68 0.76 1.49
CA THR A 37 -6.71 1.39 2.80
C THR A 37 -5.29 1.70 3.29
N GLU A 38 -5.18 2.80 4.02
CA GLU A 38 -3.93 3.20 4.65
C GLU A 38 -3.56 2.23 5.76
N ARG A 39 -2.30 1.80 5.75
CA ARG A 39 -1.72 0.98 6.82
C ARG A 39 -0.34 1.52 7.18
N PHE A 40 -0.04 1.47 8.47
CA PHE A 40 1.29 1.74 8.99
C PHE A 40 1.91 0.45 9.48
N MET A 41 3.16 0.21 9.11
CA MET A 41 3.90 -0.97 9.54
C MET A 41 5.37 -0.66 9.75
N GLU A 42 6.00 -1.40 10.65
CA GLU A 42 7.43 -1.36 10.88
C GLU A 42 8.11 -2.36 9.95
N LEU A 43 8.99 -1.87 9.07
CA LEU A 43 9.83 -2.70 8.22
C LEU A 43 11.26 -2.72 8.74
N GLN A 44 11.85 -3.91 8.83
CA GLN A 44 13.22 -4.07 9.31
C GLN A 44 14.21 -3.33 8.39
N GLY A 45 15.04 -2.46 8.97
CA GLY A 45 16.04 -1.68 8.23
C GLY A 45 15.52 -0.41 7.54
N VAL A 46 14.20 -0.19 7.54
CA VAL A 46 13.54 0.97 6.92
C VAL A 46 12.83 1.83 7.95
N GLY A 47 12.28 1.19 9.00
CA GLY A 47 11.47 1.83 10.03
C GLY A 47 9.98 1.85 9.67
N LYS A 48 9.24 2.77 10.31
CA LYS A 48 7.81 2.93 10.09
C LYS A 48 7.51 3.46 8.70
N VAL A 49 6.79 2.68 7.92
CA VAL A 49 6.33 3.07 6.58
C VAL A 49 4.82 3.22 6.55
N ARG A 50 4.36 4.05 5.60
CA ARG A 50 2.96 4.24 5.26
C ARG A 50 2.71 3.63 3.90
N VAL A 51 1.76 2.71 3.82
CA VAL A 51 1.38 2.02 2.58
C VAL A 51 -0.12 2.15 2.34
N MET A 52 -0.52 2.04 1.09
CA MET A 52 -1.90 1.86 0.67
C MET A 52 -2.06 0.41 0.25
N ALA A 53 -2.80 -0.38 1.02
CA ALA A 53 -2.93 -1.81 0.77
C ALA A 53 -4.36 -2.20 0.40
N LEU A 54 -4.55 -3.20 -0.47
CA LEU A 54 -5.89 -3.72 -0.75
C LEU A 54 -6.64 -4.03 0.54
N GLU A 55 -7.88 -3.55 0.64
CA GLU A 55 -8.71 -3.69 1.85
C GLU A 55 -8.88 -5.15 2.27
N SER A 56 -8.98 -6.06 1.30
CA SER A 56 -9.11 -7.51 1.50
C SER A 56 -7.80 -8.24 1.83
N MET A 57 -6.64 -7.57 1.72
CA MET A 57 -5.35 -8.21 1.92
C MET A 57 -5.00 -8.31 3.40
N HIS A 58 -4.41 -9.43 3.81
CA HIS A 58 -3.99 -9.67 5.19
C HIS A 58 -2.68 -8.94 5.50
N ASP A 59 -2.55 -8.39 6.71
CA ASP A 59 -1.39 -7.58 7.12
C ASP A 59 -0.04 -8.28 6.94
N GLU A 60 0.04 -9.60 7.20
CA GLU A 60 1.26 -10.39 7.00
C GLU A 60 1.73 -10.39 5.54
N ILE A 61 0.79 -10.51 4.60
CA ILE A 61 1.08 -10.49 3.16
C ILE A 61 1.52 -9.08 2.76
N VAL A 62 0.85 -8.05 3.28
CA VAL A 62 1.21 -6.65 3.02
C VAL A 62 2.62 -6.37 3.52
N HIS A 63 2.96 -6.82 4.72
CA HIS A 63 4.28 -6.67 5.33
C HIS A 63 5.38 -7.32 4.48
N GLN A 64 5.18 -8.58 4.08
CA GLN A 64 6.14 -9.30 3.24
C GLN A 64 6.37 -8.59 1.90
N ARG A 65 5.29 -8.16 1.23
CA ARG A 65 5.38 -7.45 -0.06
C ARG A 65 6.04 -6.08 0.08
N ALA A 66 5.69 -5.32 1.12
CA ALA A 66 6.31 -4.04 1.40
C ALA A 66 7.82 -4.22 1.70
N ALA A 67 8.18 -5.21 2.51
CA ALA A 67 9.58 -5.52 2.82
C ALA A 67 10.42 -5.82 1.56
N VAL A 68 9.87 -6.58 0.60
CA VAL A 68 10.53 -6.87 -0.68
C VAL A 68 10.77 -5.59 -1.49
N HIS A 69 9.84 -4.63 -1.44
CA HIS A 69 9.95 -3.41 -2.24
C HIS A 69 10.91 -2.37 -1.64
N TYR A 70 11.09 -2.36 -0.31
CA TYR A 70 11.98 -1.42 0.37
C TYR A 70 13.41 -1.95 0.58
N ARG A 71 13.66 -3.25 0.35
CA ARG A 71 14.99 -3.87 0.42
C ARG A 71 15.77 -3.64 -0.88
#